data_AF-A0A2D9T5S9-F1
#
_entry.id   AF-A0A2D9T5S9-F1
#
_cell.length_a   1.000
_cell.length_b   1.000
_cell.length_c   1.000
_cell.angle_alpha   90.00
_cell.angle_beta   90.00
_cell.angle_gamma   90.00
#
_symmetry.space_group_name_H-M   'P 1'
#
loop_
_entity.id
_entity.type
_entity.pdbx_description
1 polymer ?
#
loop_
_entity_poly.entity_id
_entity_poly.type
_entity_poly.pdbx_seq_one_letter_code
_entity_poly.pdbx_strand_id
1 'polypeptide(L)'
;MLKRLGLGLLKGLVIGGALGAGLHFGLGWVTLGGSALLGYLLAMGAGASAGVLAGKPPWRQAAWIEGVLKAVAGLGVGALAYWASSKWLAFGLPGVLPGLEAGTPWTESTLLLPTAVSAAFGTLVELDNTDVDETPKGAKRGPKVRVKGSEVAEEVELEEASASKVKTR
;
A
#
# COMPACT_ATOMS: atom_id res chain seq x y z
N MET A 1 -13.09 5.41 -18.31
CA MET A 1 -13.02 4.21 -17.45
C MET A 1 -12.08 3.14 -18.02
N LEU A 2 -12.19 2.77 -19.31
CA LEU A 2 -11.30 1.77 -19.93
C LEU A 2 -9.79 2.09 -19.80
N LYS A 3 -9.39 3.36 -19.93
CA LYS A 3 -8.00 3.79 -19.71
C LYS A 3 -7.50 3.50 -18.29
N ARG A 4 -8.33 3.77 -17.27
CA ARG A 4 -8.01 3.49 -15.85
C ARG A 4 -7.95 2.00 -15.58
N LEU A 5 -8.87 1.22 -16.14
CA LEU A 5 -8.82 -0.24 -16.06
C LEU A 5 -7.49 -0.78 -16.61
N GLY A 6 -7.10 -0.34 -17.81
CA GLY A 6 -5.84 -0.76 -18.44
C GLY A 6 -4.61 -0.33 -17.64
N LEU A 7 -4.59 0.90 -17.10
CA LEU A 7 -3.52 1.40 -16.24
C LEU A 7 -3.38 0.59 -14.95
N GLY A 8 -4.49 0.30 -14.27
CA GLY A 8 -4.48 -0.49 -13.04
C GLY A 8 -4.05 -1.93 -13.30
N LEU A 9 -4.47 -2.52 -14.41
CA LEU A 9 -4.05 -3.86 -14.81
C LEU A 9 -2.55 -3.91 -15.09
N LEU A 10 -2.05 -2.92 -15.85
CA LEU A 10 -0.63 -2.83 -16.19
C LEU A 10 0.23 -2.64 -14.93
N LYS A 11 -0.13 -1.69 -14.05
CA LYS A 11 0.59 -1.47 -12.79
C LYS A 11 0.56 -2.73 -11.94
N GLY A 12 -0.61 -3.35 -11.78
CA GLY A 12 -0.77 -4.57 -11.00
C GLY A 12 0.05 -5.75 -11.56
N LEU A 13 0.07 -5.95 -12.88
CA LEU A 13 0.91 -6.94 -13.56
C LEU A 13 2.40 -6.67 -13.32
N VAL A 14 2.83 -5.41 -13.43
CA VAL A 14 4.23 -5.03 -13.19
C VAL A 14 4.62 -5.29 -11.74
N ILE A 15 3.78 -4.91 -10.77
CA ILE A 15 4.05 -5.08 -9.34
C ILE A 15 4.09 -6.57 -8.98
N GLY A 16 3.03 -7.31 -9.29
CA GLY A 16 2.93 -8.72 -8.95
C GLY A 16 3.92 -9.58 -9.74
N GLY A 17 4.15 -9.24 -11.01
CA GLY A 17 5.16 -9.87 -11.85
C GLY A 17 6.57 -9.64 -11.34
N ALA A 18 6.91 -8.42 -10.92
CA ALA A 18 8.21 -8.12 -10.33
C ALA A 18 8.40 -8.85 -8.98
N LEU A 19 7.38 -8.89 -8.12
CA LEU A 19 7.42 -9.63 -6.87
C LEU A 19 7.61 -11.13 -7.12
N GLY A 20 6.80 -11.72 -8.01
CA GLY A 20 6.89 -13.14 -8.34
C GLY A 20 8.22 -13.48 -9.00
N ALA A 21 8.69 -12.66 -9.95
CA ALA A 21 9.97 -12.85 -10.63
C ALA A 21 11.15 -12.71 -9.65
N GLY A 22 11.09 -11.76 -8.71
CA GLY A 22 12.12 -11.59 -7.68
C GLY A 22 12.23 -12.81 -6.77
N LEU A 23 11.10 -13.39 -6.37
CA LEU A 23 11.10 -14.62 -5.58
C LEU A 23 11.58 -15.82 -6.39
N HIS A 24 11.08 -15.98 -7.62
CA HIS A 24 11.38 -17.13 -8.46
C HIS A 24 12.82 -17.11 -8.97
N PHE A 25 13.24 -16.04 -9.66
CA PHE A 25 14.57 -15.94 -10.27
C PHE A 25 15.62 -15.39 -9.32
N GLY A 26 15.24 -14.56 -8.34
CA GLY A 26 16.18 -13.97 -7.39
C GLY A 26 16.49 -14.89 -6.21
N LEU A 27 15.45 -15.44 -5.57
CA LEU A 27 15.61 -16.34 -4.41
C LEU A 27 15.58 -17.83 -4.77
N GLY A 28 15.30 -18.17 -6.03
CA GLY A 28 15.14 -19.56 -6.45
C GLY A 28 13.88 -20.23 -5.89
N TRP A 29 12.91 -19.45 -5.39
CA TRP A 29 11.66 -19.99 -4.84
C TRP A 29 10.72 -20.36 -5.97
N VAL A 30 10.76 -21.62 -6.37
CA VAL A 30 9.98 -22.07 -7.50
C VAL A 30 8.56 -22.43 -7.10
N THR A 31 8.41 -23.20 -6.02
CA THR A 31 7.11 -23.51 -5.40
C THR A 31 7.08 -22.95 -3.99
N LEU A 32 5.88 -22.73 -3.46
CA LEU A 32 5.69 -22.40 -2.05
C LEU A 32 5.83 -23.63 -1.12
N GLY A 33 6.24 -24.78 -1.66
CA GLY A 33 6.50 -26.01 -0.90
C GLY A 33 5.27 -26.59 -0.18
N GLY A 34 4.06 -26.38 -0.72
CA GLY A 34 2.80 -26.77 -0.07
C GLY A 34 2.47 -25.97 1.21
N SER A 35 3.26 -24.94 1.56
CA SER A 35 3.01 -24.13 2.75
C SER A 35 1.85 -23.16 2.49
N ALA A 36 0.67 -23.54 3.00
CA ALA A 36 -0.53 -22.70 2.92
C ALA A 36 -0.31 -21.30 3.52
N LEU A 37 0.51 -21.21 4.57
CA LEU A 37 0.84 -19.93 5.21
C LEU A 37 1.67 -19.03 4.27
N LEU A 38 2.68 -19.59 3.60
CA LEU A 38 3.51 -18.79 2.66
C LEU A 38 2.68 -18.29 1.49
N GLY A 39 1.77 -19.10 0.94
CA GLY A 39 0.84 -18.66 -0.10
C GLY A 39 -0.08 -17.54 0.37
N TYR A 40 -0.60 -17.65 1.60
CA TYR A 40 -1.37 -16.58 2.23
C TYR A 40 -0.57 -15.28 2.34
N LEU A 41 0.63 -15.35 2.92
CA LEU A 41 1.49 -14.18 3.14
C LEU A 41 1.91 -13.54 1.81
N LEU A 42 2.20 -14.35 0.80
CA LEU A 42 2.56 -13.85 -0.52
C LEU A 42 1.39 -13.14 -1.21
N ALA A 43 0.19 -13.73 -1.15
CA ALA A 43 -1.01 -13.10 -1.69
C ALA A 43 -1.35 -11.79 -0.96
N MET A 44 -1.28 -11.80 0.37
CA MET A 44 -1.46 -10.60 1.20
C MET A 44 -0.43 -9.52 0.83
N GLY A 45 0.85 -9.89 0.76
CA GLY A 45 1.94 -8.97 0.39
C GLY A 45 1.77 -8.39 -1.01
N ALA A 46 1.35 -9.21 -1.98
CA ALA A 46 1.06 -8.78 -3.35
C ALA A 46 -0.14 -7.81 -3.40
N GLY A 47 -1.22 -8.10 -2.68
CA GLY A 47 -2.38 -7.22 -2.56
C GLY A 47 -2.03 -5.90 -1.89
N ALA A 48 -1.31 -5.94 -0.76
CA ALA A 48 -0.85 -4.73 -0.07
C ALA A 48 0.06 -3.87 -0.94
N SER A 49 1.02 -4.49 -1.63
CA SER A 49 1.93 -3.80 -2.55
C SER A 49 1.17 -3.14 -3.69
N ALA A 50 0.18 -3.83 -4.27
CA ALA A 50 -0.70 -3.25 -5.28
C ALA A 50 -1.53 -2.08 -4.72
N GLY A 51 -2.03 -2.19 -3.49
CA GLY A 51 -2.75 -1.11 -2.79
C GLY A 51 -1.94 0.18 -2.67
N VAL A 52 -0.68 0.06 -2.27
CA VAL A 52 0.22 1.20 -2.11
C VAL A 52 0.68 1.79 -3.45
N LEU A 53 1.03 0.92 -4.40
CA LEU A 53 1.77 1.33 -5.60
C LEU A 53 0.89 1.59 -6.84
N ALA A 54 -0.30 0.98 -6.91
CA ALA A 54 -1.21 1.24 -8.03
C ALA A 54 -1.86 2.63 -7.90
N GLY A 55 -2.01 3.12 -6.65
CA GLY A 55 -2.74 4.32 -6.27
C GLY A 55 -2.01 5.65 -6.48
N LYS A 56 -2.49 6.67 -5.75
CA LYS A 56 -1.75 7.93 -5.61
C LYS A 56 -0.42 7.64 -4.93
N PRO A 57 0.67 8.32 -5.34
CA PRO A 57 1.96 8.07 -4.73
C PRO A 57 1.95 8.45 -3.24
N PRO A 58 2.40 7.56 -2.33
CA PRO A 58 2.29 7.76 -0.88
C PRO A 58 3.13 8.95 -0.37
N TRP A 59 4.09 9.42 -1.17
CA TRP A 59 4.91 10.59 -0.87
C TRP A 59 4.22 11.94 -1.15
N ARG A 60 3.01 11.97 -1.73
CA ARG A 60 2.23 13.22 -1.86
C ARG A 60 1.60 13.58 -0.50
N GLN A 61 1.66 14.86 -0.13
CA GLN A 61 0.92 15.37 1.03
C GLN A 61 -0.57 15.02 0.89
N ALA A 62 -1.17 14.53 1.98
CA ALA A 62 -2.53 13.95 2.06
C ALA A 62 -2.79 12.57 1.42
N ALA A 63 -1.87 11.99 0.62
CA ALA A 63 -2.08 10.67 0.00
C ALA A 63 -1.63 9.48 0.86
N TRP A 64 -0.87 9.71 1.93
CA TRP A 64 -0.27 8.63 2.72
C TRP A 64 -1.32 7.77 3.47
N ILE A 65 -2.37 8.41 4.03
CA ILE A 65 -3.46 7.70 4.72
C ILE A 65 -4.24 6.83 3.74
N GLU A 66 -4.55 7.37 2.55
CA GLU A 66 -5.20 6.64 1.47
C GLU A 66 -4.38 5.42 1.06
N GLY A 67 -3.06 5.59 0.91
CA GLY A 67 -2.14 4.50 0.60
C GLY A 67 -2.11 3.41 1.68
N VAL A 68 -2.09 3.78 2.96
CA VAL A 68 -2.13 2.82 4.09
C VAL A 68 -3.46 2.07 4.11
N LEU A 69 -4.59 2.76 3.95
CA LEU A 69 -5.90 2.13 3.93
C LEU A 69 -6.04 1.14 2.77
N LYS A 70 -5.53 1.51 1.58
CA LYS A 70 -5.49 0.64 0.41
C LYS A 70 -4.55 -0.55 0.60
N ALA A 71 -3.44 -0.37 1.32
CA ALA A 71 -2.56 -1.47 1.70
C ALA A 71 -3.27 -2.50 2.59
N VAL A 72 -3.97 -2.04 3.63
CA VAL A 72 -4.72 -2.90 4.55
C VAL A 72 -5.86 -3.62 3.83
N ALA A 73 -6.60 -2.91 2.96
CA ALA A 73 -7.59 -3.54 2.09
C ALA A 73 -6.95 -4.60 1.18
N GLY A 74 -5.78 -4.30 0.62
CA GLY A 74 -4.99 -5.23 -0.18
C GLY A 74 -4.56 -6.49 0.57
N LEU A 75 -4.19 -6.38 1.85
CA LEU A 75 -3.93 -7.55 2.71
C LEU A 75 -5.18 -8.44 2.79
N GLY A 76 -6.34 -7.84 3.09
CA GLY A 76 -7.61 -8.57 3.18
C GLY A 76 -8.03 -9.22 1.86
N VAL A 77 -7.90 -8.49 0.74
CA VAL A 77 -8.20 -9.02 -0.59
C VAL A 77 -7.24 -10.14 -0.98
N GLY A 78 -5.95 -10.00 -0.70
CA GLY A 78 -4.97 -11.05 -0.97
C GLY A 78 -5.24 -12.32 -0.15
N ALA A 79 -5.52 -12.18 1.14
CA ALA A 79 -5.95 -13.26 2.03
C ALA A 79 -7.20 -13.96 1.50
N LEU A 80 -8.25 -13.19 1.18
CA LEU A 80 -9.50 -13.72 0.67
C LEU A 80 -9.33 -14.41 -0.69
N ALA A 81 -8.55 -13.79 -1.59
CA ALA A 81 -8.28 -14.34 -2.92
C ALA A 81 -7.55 -15.68 -2.81
N TYR A 82 -6.53 -15.78 -1.95
CA TYR A 82 -5.82 -17.04 -1.73
C TYR A 82 -6.74 -18.12 -1.16
N TRP A 83 -7.53 -17.78 -0.13
CA TRP A 83 -8.48 -18.71 0.47
C TRP A 83 -9.52 -19.20 -0.54
N ALA A 84 -10.15 -18.29 -1.28
CA ALA A 84 -11.16 -18.62 -2.27
C ALA A 84 -10.57 -19.49 -3.38
N SER A 85 -9.38 -19.14 -3.85
CA SER A 85 -8.66 -19.89 -4.86
C SER A 85 -8.30 -21.30 -4.40
N SER A 86 -7.85 -21.44 -3.16
CA SER A 86 -7.48 -22.73 -2.59
C SER A 86 -8.71 -23.61 -2.31
N LYS A 87 -9.88 -23.01 -2.09
CA LYS A 87 -11.13 -23.75 -1.85
C LYS A 87 -11.85 -24.18 -3.13
N TRP A 88 -11.84 -23.33 -4.16
CA TRP A 88 -12.68 -23.54 -5.35
C TRP A 88 -11.93 -23.62 -6.67
N LEU A 89 -10.68 -23.15 -6.73
CA LEU A 89 -9.86 -23.10 -7.94
C LEU A 89 -8.57 -23.91 -7.80
N ALA A 90 -8.48 -24.91 -6.93
CA ALA A 90 -7.29 -25.72 -6.75
C ALA A 90 -7.06 -26.72 -7.91
N PHE A 91 -6.97 -26.20 -9.14
CA PHE A 91 -6.54 -26.98 -10.31
C PHE A 91 -5.02 -26.94 -10.44
N GLY A 92 -4.45 -28.09 -10.80
CA GLY A 92 -3.03 -28.22 -11.09
C GLY A 92 -2.70 -27.60 -12.45
N LEU A 93 -1.55 -26.92 -12.53
CA LEU A 93 -1.03 -26.42 -13.79
C LEU A 93 -0.23 -27.51 -14.51
N PRO A 94 -0.44 -27.72 -15.81
CA PRO A 94 0.45 -28.54 -16.61
C PRO A 94 1.84 -27.90 -16.66
N GLY A 95 2.91 -28.70 -16.54
CA GLY A 95 4.29 -28.24 -16.34
C GLY A 95 4.91 -27.51 -17.54
N VAL A 96 4.51 -26.27 -17.78
CA VAL A 96 5.05 -25.38 -18.83
C VAL A 96 5.82 -24.18 -18.27
N LEU A 97 5.75 -23.96 -16.95
CA LEU A 97 6.48 -22.88 -16.28
C LEU A 97 7.89 -23.37 -15.90
N PRO A 98 8.96 -22.64 -16.28
CA PRO A 98 10.32 -23.02 -15.95
C PRO A 98 10.50 -23.28 -14.46
N GLY A 99 11.15 -24.40 -14.12
CA GLY A 99 11.46 -24.79 -12.75
C GLY A 99 10.29 -25.34 -11.92
N LEU A 100 9.04 -25.21 -12.36
CA LEU A 100 7.86 -25.63 -11.60
C LEU A 100 7.57 -27.12 -11.84
N GLU A 101 7.34 -27.88 -10.76
CA GLU A 101 6.93 -29.28 -10.86
C GLU A 101 5.58 -29.40 -11.59
N ALA A 102 5.43 -30.46 -12.38
CA ALA A 102 4.18 -30.69 -13.11
C ALA A 102 3.04 -31.00 -12.12
N GLY A 103 1.87 -30.39 -12.34
CA GLY A 103 0.68 -30.67 -11.53
C GLY A 103 0.57 -29.86 -10.24
N THR A 104 1.46 -28.90 -9.97
CA THR A 104 1.34 -28.00 -8.83
C THR A 104 0.09 -27.12 -8.95
N PRO A 105 -0.70 -26.91 -7.88
CA PRO A 105 -1.77 -25.93 -7.87
C PRO A 105 -1.25 -24.54 -8.28
N TRP A 106 -2.04 -23.78 -9.03
CA TRP A 106 -1.63 -22.42 -9.41
C TRP A 106 -1.40 -21.49 -8.21
N THR A 107 -2.04 -21.79 -7.08
CA THR A 107 -1.84 -21.10 -5.80
C THR A 107 -0.51 -21.42 -5.13
N GLU A 108 0.22 -22.44 -5.58
CA GLU A 108 1.59 -22.74 -5.14
C GLU A 108 2.66 -22.05 -5.99
N SER A 109 2.26 -21.44 -7.11
CA SER A 109 3.16 -20.74 -8.01
C SER A 109 3.56 -19.38 -7.42
N THR A 110 4.85 -19.21 -7.19
CA THR A 110 5.44 -17.93 -6.78
C THR A 110 5.36 -16.86 -7.87
N LEU A 111 5.21 -17.26 -9.14
CA LEU A 111 5.02 -16.33 -10.25
C LEU A 111 3.55 -15.92 -10.40
N LEU A 112 2.62 -16.88 -10.42
CA LEU A 112 1.24 -16.60 -10.83
C LEU A 112 0.41 -15.98 -9.71
N LEU A 113 0.50 -16.50 -8.49
CA LEU A 113 -0.33 -16.03 -7.38
C LEU A 113 -0.16 -14.53 -7.11
N PRO A 114 1.06 -14.00 -6.84
CA PRO A 114 1.22 -12.57 -6.59
C PRO A 114 0.87 -11.74 -7.83
N THR A 115 1.19 -12.22 -9.03
CA THR A 115 0.84 -11.54 -10.29
C THR A 115 -0.67 -11.38 -10.45
N ALA A 116 -1.43 -12.45 -10.28
CA ALA A 116 -2.88 -12.44 -10.42
C ALA A 116 -3.54 -11.54 -9.35
N VAL A 117 -3.11 -11.65 -8.10
CA VAL A 117 -3.65 -10.84 -6.99
C VAL A 117 -3.34 -9.35 -7.20
N SER A 118 -2.09 -8.99 -7.50
CA SER A 118 -1.72 -7.59 -7.74
C SER A 118 -2.37 -7.03 -9.00
N ALA A 119 -2.50 -7.81 -10.07
CA ALA A 119 -3.23 -7.41 -11.27
C ALA A 119 -4.69 -7.09 -10.96
N ALA A 120 -5.40 -8.02 -10.32
CA ALA A 120 -6.80 -7.84 -9.94
C ALA A 120 -6.97 -6.64 -8.99
N PHE A 121 -6.25 -6.59 -7.88
CA PHE A 121 -6.43 -5.52 -6.91
C PHE A 121 -5.92 -4.16 -7.41
N GLY A 122 -4.83 -4.14 -8.18
CA GLY A 122 -4.32 -2.94 -8.83
C GLY A 122 -5.33 -2.31 -9.80
N THR A 123 -6.10 -3.13 -10.53
CA THR A 123 -7.24 -2.61 -11.33
C THR A 123 -8.28 -1.91 -10.47
N LEU A 124 -8.68 -2.52 -9.35
CA LEU A 124 -9.70 -1.97 -8.47
C LEU A 124 -9.23 -0.66 -7.84
N VAL A 125 -7.97 -0.61 -7.39
CA VAL A 125 -7.36 0.59 -6.81
C VAL A 125 -7.32 1.74 -7.81
N GLU A 126 -6.96 1.47 -9.07
CA GLU A 126 -6.92 2.51 -10.10
C GLU A 126 -8.31 3.00 -10.52
N LEU A 127 -9.31 2.10 -10.49
CA LEU A 127 -10.71 2.45 -10.75
C LEU A 127 -11.29 3.32 -9.63
N ASP A 128 -10.91 3.05 -8.38
CA ASP A 128 -11.33 3.82 -7.20
C ASP A 128 -10.67 5.21 -7.12
N ASN A 129 -9.51 5.40 -7.75
CA ASN A 129 -8.85 6.70 -7.79
C ASN A 129 -9.68 7.71 -8.58
N THR A 130 -10.25 8.69 -7.86
CA THR A 130 -10.80 9.91 -8.43
C THR A 130 -9.72 10.98 -8.48
N ASP A 131 -9.55 11.60 -9.66
CA ASP A 131 -8.65 12.75 -9.83
C ASP A 131 -9.35 14.00 -9.32
N VAL A 132 -9.63 14.04 -8.01
CA VAL A 132 -9.89 15.31 -7.35
C VAL A 132 -8.51 15.86 -7.03
N ASP A 133 -7.99 16.70 -7.94
CA ASP A 133 -6.82 17.51 -7.68
C ASP A 133 -7.16 18.47 -6.52
N GLU A 134 -7.03 18.01 -5.28
CA GLU A 134 -6.97 18.88 -4.11
C GLU A 134 -5.61 19.58 -4.07
N THR A 135 -5.43 20.50 -5.01
CA THR A 135 -4.71 21.76 -4.82
C THR A 135 -4.77 22.53 -6.15
N PRO A 136 -5.45 23.69 -6.22
CA PRO A 136 -5.30 24.55 -7.37
C PRO A 136 -3.82 24.96 -7.46
N LYS A 137 -3.15 24.58 -8.55
CA LYS A 137 -1.92 25.22 -9.02
C LYS A 137 -2.21 26.72 -9.13
N GLY A 138 -1.84 27.49 -8.12
CA GLY A 138 -1.96 28.96 -8.18
C GLY A 138 -2.58 29.66 -6.98
N ALA A 139 -2.70 29.05 -5.80
CA ALA A 139 -2.83 29.86 -4.58
C ALA A 139 -1.51 30.60 -4.33
N LYS A 140 -1.36 31.76 -4.98
CA LYS A 140 -0.35 32.77 -4.64
C LYS A 140 -0.31 32.86 -3.12
N ARG A 141 0.88 32.61 -2.54
CA ARG A 141 1.17 32.93 -1.15
C ARG A 141 0.71 34.37 -0.93
N GLY A 142 -0.44 34.54 -0.26
CA GLY A 142 -0.83 35.82 0.30
C GLY A 142 0.32 36.31 1.20
N PRO A 143 0.54 37.62 1.29
CA PRO A 143 1.67 38.15 2.03
C PRO A 143 1.61 37.62 3.46
N LYS A 144 2.69 36.99 3.91
CA LYS A 144 2.91 36.70 5.33
C LYS A 144 2.89 38.03 6.06
N VAL A 145 1.72 38.40 6.60
CA VAL A 145 1.62 39.43 7.62
C VAL A 145 2.35 38.87 8.82
N ARG A 146 3.60 39.32 8.99
CA ARG A 146 4.39 39.11 10.20
C ARG A 146 3.64 39.84 11.32
N VAL A 147 2.85 39.10 12.10
CA VAL A 147 2.37 39.61 13.38
C VAL A 147 3.61 39.82 14.25
N LYS A 148 3.91 41.09 14.48
CA LYS A 148 4.87 41.58 15.46
C LYS A 148 4.06 41.84 16.74
N GLY A 149 4.50 41.28 17.86
CA GLY A 149 3.79 41.27 19.16
C GLY A 149 3.55 39.81 19.55
N SER A 150 4.34 39.11 20.38
CA SER A 150 4.95 39.50 21.67
C SER A 150 3.97 40.21 22.59
N GLU A 151 2.95 39.48 23.05
CA GLU A 151 2.09 39.91 24.16
C GLU A 151 1.32 38.75 24.82
N VAL A 152 1.87 37.52 24.80
CA VAL A 152 1.31 36.37 25.56
C VAL A 152 2.39 35.67 26.39
N ALA A 153 3.59 36.24 26.50
CA ALA A 153 4.68 35.69 27.30
C ALA A 153 5.04 36.54 28.52
N GLU A 154 4.39 37.70 28.74
CA GLU A 154 4.73 38.63 29.83
C GLU A 154 3.69 38.63 30.98
N GLU A 155 2.62 37.84 30.90
CA GLU A 155 1.66 37.71 32.02
C GLU A 155 1.93 36.49 32.93
N VAL A 156 2.79 35.54 32.53
CA VAL A 156 3.10 34.36 33.37
C VAL A 156 4.31 34.60 34.29
N GLU A 157 5.16 35.59 34.00
CA GLU A 157 6.36 35.86 34.81
C GLU A 157 6.14 36.89 35.95
N LEU A 158 4.99 37.59 35.98
CA LEU A 158 4.68 38.58 37.04
C LEU A 158 3.88 38.01 38.22
N GLU A 159 3.25 36.83 38.09
CA GLU A 159 2.60 36.18 39.25
C GLU A 159 3.59 35.39 40.12
N GLU A 160 4.65 34.78 39.58
CA GLU A 160 5.64 34.05 40.40
C GLU A 160 6.61 34.97 41.17
N ALA A 161 6.83 36.20 40.69
CA ALA A 161 7.73 37.15 41.37
C ALA A 161 7.10 37.84 42.60
N SER A 162 5.77 37.84 42.75
CA SER A 162 5.09 38.46 43.90
C SER A 162 4.85 37.50 45.08
N ALA A 163 4.83 36.18 44.83
CA ALA A 163 4.60 35.17 45.87
C ALA A 163 5.86 34.83 46.70
N SER A 164 7.06 35.17 46.23
CA SER A 164 8.33 34.82 46.90
C SER A 164 8.84 35.86 47.92
N LYS A 165 8.18 37.01 48.11
CA LYS A 165 8.68 38.09 48.99
C LYS A 165 7.97 38.27 50.33
N VAL A 166 7.02 37.42 50.70
CA VAL A 166 6.25 37.52 51.97
C VAL A 166 6.56 36.38 52.95
N LYS A 167 7.82 35.94 53.05
CA LYS A 167 8.22 34.95 54.06
C LYS A 167 9.62 35.17 54.64
N THR A 168 9.87 36.36 55.14
CA THR A 168 10.89 36.60 56.19
C THR A 168 10.54 37.87 56.95
N ARG A 169 9.75 37.73 58.01
CA ARG A 169 9.97 38.36 59.31
C ARG A 169 9.00 37.79 60.34
#